data_AF-A0A0L0FDM8-F1
#
_entry.id   AF-A0A0L0FDM8-F1
#
_cell.length_a   1.000
_cell.length_b   1.000
_cell.length_c   1.000
_cell.angle_alpha   90.00
_cell.angle_beta   90.00
_cell.angle_gamma   90.00
#
_symmetry.space_group_name_H-M   'P 1'
#
loop_
_entity.id
_entity.type
_entity.pdbx_description
1 polymer ?
#
loop_
_entity_poly.entity_id
_entity_poly.type
_entity_poly.pdbx_seq_one_letter_code
_entity_poly.pdbx_strand_id
1 'polypeptide(L)'
;MQYFPGFTLLSCPYPTLTLTLTLTLTLTRPTPTSTAFVQSCHYPPHGHRSFGAVLAGHTIPNYHKTTRDNIVTMAMIETKEGLQNLDEILKVDNLDGVLIGPSDLAMALGVDPEANPENPIVLDAMAKVVHKTRAAGKRCAVYCGNGGYGRNMVDMGFDFVAPGADIGHLLETLREQLDDLTHGRQNLYRL
;
A
#
# COMPACT_ATOMS: atom_id res chain seq x y z
N MET A 1 17.98 25.21 2.15
CA MET A 1 17.49 24.68 0.85
C MET A 1 18.62 23.86 0.24
N GLN A 2 18.76 22.59 0.64
CA GLN A 2 19.82 21.70 0.17
C GLN A 2 19.25 20.78 -0.91
N TYR A 3 19.86 20.87 -2.08
CA TYR A 3 19.59 20.09 -3.28
C TYR A 3 20.29 18.73 -3.13
N PHE A 4 19.55 17.63 -3.13
CA PHE A 4 20.12 16.29 -3.27
C PHE A 4 20.14 15.91 -4.75
N PRO A 5 21.31 15.72 -5.40
CA PRO A 5 21.39 15.31 -6.79
C PRO A 5 21.18 13.79 -6.88
N GLY A 6 20.17 13.34 -7.62
CA GLY A 6 19.94 11.92 -7.90
C GLY A 6 18.50 11.43 -7.78
N PHE A 7 17.62 12.22 -7.17
CA PHE A 7 16.18 11.94 -7.16
C PHE A 7 15.53 12.69 -8.33
N THR A 8 15.31 11.99 -9.44
CA THR A 8 14.29 12.45 -10.39
C THR A 8 12.96 12.29 -9.65
N LEU A 9 12.50 13.36 -8.99
CA LEU A 9 11.08 13.52 -8.75
C LEU A 9 10.44 13.35 -10.13
N LEU A 10 9.73 12.25 -10.34
CA LEU A 10 8.74 12.16 -11.39
C LEU A 10 7.85 13.38 -11.19
N SER A 11 8.15 14.44 -11.93
CA SER A 11 7.27 15.60 -12.06
C SER A 11 5.93 15.01 -12.48
N CYS A 12 4.96 15.02 -11.57
CA CYS A 12 3.62 14.52 -11.83
C CYS A 12 3.12 15.23 -13.11
N PRO A 13 3.03 14.54 -14.26
CA PRO A 13 2.78 15.20 -15.54
C PRO A 13 1.29 15.47 -15.76
N TYR A 14 0.44 15.24 -14.75
CA TYR A 14 -1.00 15.39 -14.86
C TYR A 14 -1.47 16.58 -13.97
N PRO A 15 -1.79 17.74 -14.57
CA PRO A 15 -2.28 18.92 -13.84
C PRO A 15 -3.73 18.78 -13.33
N THR A 16 -4.33 17.60 -13.47
CA THR A 16 -5.61 17.24 -12.90
C THR A 16 -5.38 16.11 -11.91
N LEU A 17 -5.80 16.29 -10.65
CA LEU A 17 -6.01 15.21 -9.70
C LEU A 17 -6.96 14.18 -10.33
N THR A 18 -6.40 13.23 -11.07
CA THR A 18 -7.12 12.03 -11.46
C THR A 18 -7.37 11.28 -10.18
N LEU A 19 -8.63 11.32 -9.71
CA LEU A 19 -9.08 10.55 -8.55
C LEU A 19 -8.80 9.07 -8.85
N THR A 20 -7.67 8.59 -8.38
CA THR A 20 -7.25 7.21 -8.55
C THR A 20 -7.78 6.44 -7.36
N LEU A 21 -8.84 5.66 -7.56
CA LEU A 21 -9.40 4.83 -6.50
C LEU A 21 -8.53 3.58 -6.37
N THR A 22 -7.79 3.49 -5.27
CA THR A 22 -7.01 2.29 -4.94
C THR A 22 -7.87 1.39 -4.06
N LEU A 23 -8.11 0.16 -4.52
CA LEU A 23 -8.84 -0.86 -3.77
C LEU A 23 -7.85 -1.95 -3.38
N THR A 24 -7.91 -2.37 -2.12
CA THR A 24 -7.08 -3.45 -1.57
C THR A 24 -7.96 -4.52 -0.96
N LEU A 25 -7.61 -5.79 -1.19
CA LEU A 25 -8.25 -6.93 -0.54
C LEU A 25 -7.19 -7.97 -0.20
N THR A 26 -7.20 -8.47 1.04
CA THR A 26 -6.36 -9.59 1.45
C THR A 26 -6.80 -10.85 0.71
N LEU A 27 -5.92 -11.39 -0.13
CA LEU A 27 -6.19 -12.58 -0.92
C LEU A 27 -5.45 -13.77 -0.33
N THR A 28 -6.21 -14.77 0.12
CA THR A 28 -5.65 -16.02 0.66
C THR A 28 -5.65 -17.15 -0.37
N ARG A 29 -6.41 -17.03 -1.47
CA ARG A 29 -6.56 -18.10 -2.48
C ARG A 29 -6.59 -17.55 -3.92
N PRO A 30 -6.06 -18.31 -4.89
CA PRO A 30 -5.90 -17.87 -6.28
C PRO A 30 -7.17 -17.88 -7.13
N THR A 31 -8.33 -18.30 -6.61
CA THR A 31 -9.59 -18.46 -7.39
C THR A 31 -10.85 -18.22 -6.53
N PRO A 32 -12.06 -18.20 -7.13
CA PRO A 32 -12.64 -17.06 -7.87
C PRO A 32 -12.56 -15.70 -7.16
N THR A 33 -12.09 -15.63 -5.91
CA THR A 33 -12.04 -14.41 -5.09
C THR A 33 -11.14 -13.31 -5.66
N SER A 34 -9.96 -13.65 -6.18
CA SER A 34 -9.02 -12.69 -6.80
C SER A 34 -9.60 -12.05 -8.07
N THR A 35 -10.14 -12.88 -8.96
CA THR A 35 -10.84 -12.43 -10.18
C THR A 35 -12.12 -11.67 -9.83
N ALA A 36 -12.92 -12.15 -8.88
CA ALA A 36 -14.14 -11.47 -8.44
C ALA A 36 -13.84 -10.12 -7.81
N PHE A 37 -12.74 -9.99 -7.06
CA PHE A 37 -12.26 -8.71 -6.54
C PHE A 37 -12.02 -7.71 -7.69
N VAL A 38 -11.21 -8.08 -8.68
CA VAL A 38 -10.93 -7.20 -9.82
C VAL A 38 -12.20 -6.90 -10.63
N GLN A 39 -13.02 -7.92 -10.92
CA GLN A 39 -14.28 -7.74 -11.64
C GLN A 39 -15.29 -6.88 -10.88
N SER A 40 -15.26 -6.86 -9.55
CA SER A 40 -16.11 -5.97 -8.74
C SER A 40 -15.71 -4.49 -8.88
N CYS A 41 -14.46 -4.22 -9.28
CA CYS A 41 -13.94 -2.87 -9.43
C CYS A 41 -14.32 -2.24 -10.78
N HIS A 42 -14.49 -3.05 -11.82
CA HIS A 42 -14.68 -2.59 -13.21
C HIS A 42 -16.11 -2.76 -13.73
N TYR A 43 -16.53 -1.83 -14.59
CA TYR A 43 -17.79 -1.93 -15.34
C TYR A 43 -17.71 -3.00 -16.46
N PRO A 44 -18.85 -3.49 -16.97
CA PRO A 44 -18.87 -4.30 -18.19
C PRO A 44 -18.15 -3.61 -19.36
N PRO A 45 -17.39 -4.34 -20.22
CA PRO A 45 -17.24 -5.80 -20.27
C PRO A 45 -16.12 -6.36 -19.38
N HIS A 46 -15.39 -5.52 -18.64
CA HIS A 46 -14.21 -5.93 -17.86
C HIS A 46 -14.53 -6.39 -16.44
N GLY A 47 -15.77 -6.23 -16.01
CA GLY A 47 -16.25 -6.63 -14.70
C GLY A 47 -17.76 -6.52 -14.59
N HIS A 48 -18.25 -6.51 -13.36
CA HIS A 48 -19.67 -6.49 -13.03
C HIS A 48 -20.01 -5.41 -11.98
N ARG A 49 -19.23 -4.32 -11.92
CA ARG A 49 -19.53 -3.16 -11.09
C ARG A 49 -20.88 -2.55 -11.47
N SER A 50 -21.72 -2.26 -10.48
CA SER A 50 -23.01 -1.61 -10.68
C SER A 50 -22.87 -0.13 -11.07
N PHE A 51 -23.75 0.34 -11.96
CA PHE A 51 -23.85 1.73 -12.40
C PHE A 51 -24.54 2.62 -11.34
N GLY A 52 -23.97 2.70 -10.15
CA GLY A 52 -24.52 3.44 -9.00
C GLY A 52 -23.81 4.76 -8.68
N ALA A 53 -22.80 5.15 -9.47
CA ALA A 53 -21.92 6.28 -9.16
C ALA A 53 -22.55 7.64 -9.55
N VAL A 54 -23.74 7.95 -9.02
CA VAL A 54 -24.53 9.15 -9.38
C VAL A 54 -23.73 10.43 -9.10
N LEU A 55 -23.20 10.58 -7.89
CA LEU A 55 -22.41 11.76 -7.51
C LEU A 55 -21.19 11.93 -8.42
N ALA A 56 -20.38 10.88 -8.57
CA ALA A 56 -19.18 10.92 -9.40
C ALA A 56 -19.50 11.16 -10.89
N GLY A 57 -20.61 10.63 -11.39
CA GLY A 57 -21.10 10.90 -12.75
C GLY A 57 -21.50 12.36 -12.99
N HIS A 58 -21.91 13.09 -11.95
CA HIS A 58 -22.22 14.51 -12.04
C HIS A 58 -21.00 15.42 -11.82
N THR A 59 -20.00 14.98 -11.05
CA THR A 59 -18.84 15.82 -10.68
C THR A 59 -17.59 15.56 -11.51
N ILE A 60 -17.46 14.38 -12.14
CA ILE A 60 -16.30 13.99 -12.92
C ILE A 60 -16.70 13.83 -14.39
N PRO A 61 -16.21 14.69 -15.31
CA PRO A 61 -16.48 14.57 -16.73
C PRO A 61 -16.10 13.19 -17.26
N ASN A 62 -16.98 12.59 -18.06
CA ASN A 62 -16.76 11.26 -18.66
C ASN A 62 -16.42 10.16 -17.63
N TYR A 63 -16.88 10.26 -16.38
CA TYR A 63 -16.56 9.33 -15.30
C TYR A 63 -16.64 7.86 -15.76
N HIS A 64 -17.81 7.44 -16.26
CA HIS A 64 -18.02 6.04 -16.67
C HIS A 64 -17.02 5.56 -17.74
N LYS A 65 -16.63 6.44 -18.68
CA LYS A 65 -15.70 6.11 -19.78
C LYS A 65 -14.25 6.06 -19.33
N THR A 66 -13.88 6.90 -18.36
CA THR A 66 -12.50 7.04 -17.86
C THR A 66 -12.24 6.19 -16.61
N THR A 67 -13.29 5.63 -16.00
CA THR A 67 -13.19 4.84 -14.76
C THR A 67 -12.17 3.72 -14.85
N ARG A 68 -12.06 3.05 -16.00
CA ARG A 68 -11.12 1.93 -16.17
C ARG A 68 -9.67 2.34 -15.92
N ASP A 69 -9.27 3.49 -16.46
CA ASP A 69 -7.89 3.96 -16.40
C ASP A 69 -7.55 4.62 -15.06
N ASN A 70 -8.57 4.83 -14.20
CA ASN A 70 -8.48 5.54 -12.94
C ASN A 70 -8.69 4.65 -11.71
N ILE A 71 -8.73 3.33 -11.90
CA ILE A 71 -8.83 2.36 -10.82
C ILE A 71 -7.49 1.64 -10.71
N VAL A 72 -6.98 1.54 -9.49
CA VAL A 72 -5.83 0.72 -9.15
C VAL A 72 -6.30 -0.41 -8.25
N THR A 73 -6.10 -1.64 -8.68
CA THR A 73 -6.42 -2.86 -7.94
C THR A 73 -5.14 -3.49 -7.41
N MET A 74 -5.05 -3.63 -6.08
CA MET A 74 -3.90 -4.26 -5.45
C MET A 74 -4.35 -5.41 -4.54
N ALA A 75 -3.71 -6.57 -4.70
CA ALA A 75 -3.93 -7.70 -3.82
C ALA A 75 -3.05 -7.58 -2.58
N MET A 76 -3.61 -7.67 -1.38
CA MET A 76 -2.81 -7.72 -0.16
C MET A 76 -2.22 -9.12 0.04
N ILE A 77 -0.89 -9.19 0.10
CA ILE A 77 -0.10 -10.42 0.27
C ILE A 77 0.57 -10.40 1.65
N GLU A 78 -0.15 -10.93 2.63
CA GLU A 78 0.26 -10.90 4.05
C GLU A 78 -0.07 -12.19 4.79
N THR A 79 -0.46 -13.24 4.07
CA THR A 79 -0.74 -14.57 4.63
C THR A 79 0.19 -15.62 4.03
N LYS A 80 0.40 -16.75 4.72
CA LYS A 80 1.22 -17.86 4.18
C LYS A 80 0.66 -18.35 2.85
N GLU A 81 -0.66 -18.49 2.79
CA GLU A 81 -1.38 -18.95 1.61
C GLU A 81 -1.28 -17.92 0.47
N GLY A 82 -1.38 -16.62 0.76
CA GLY A 82 -1.15 -15.56 -0.22
C GLY A 82 0.26 -15.62 -0.84
N LEU A 83 1.28 -15.83 -0.01
CA LEU A 83 2.66 -16.01 -0.47
C LEU A 83 2.84 -17.25 -1.35
N GLN A 84 2.25 -18.38 -0.94
CA GLN A 84 2.32 -19.64 -1.70
C GLN A 84 1.65 -19.53 -3.07
N ASN A 85 0.56 -18.76 -3.15
CA ASN A 85 -0.23 -18.59 -4.37
C ASN A 85 0.14 -17.34 -5.16
N LEU A 86 1.24 -16.66 -4.82
CA LEU A 86 1.60 -15.37 -5.41
C LEU A 86 1.67 -15.43 -6.94
N ASP A 87 2.28 -16.47 -7.51
CA ASP A 87 2.43 -16.58 -8.97
C ASP A 87 1.08 -16.68 -9.70
N GLU A 88 0.10 -17.33 -9.08
CA GLU A 88 -1.26 -17.44 -9.64
C GLU A 88 -2.04 -16.14 -9.46
N ILE A 89 -1.90 -15.47 -8.31
CA ILE A 89 -2.52 -14.16 -8.07
C ILE A 89 -1.98 -13.12 -9.08
N LEU A 90 -0.68 -13.14 -9.36
CA LEU A 90 -0.06 -12.25 -10.33
C LEU A 90 -0.52 -12.50 -11.77
N LYS A 91 -1.14 -13.65 -12.09
CA LYS A 91 -1.74 -13.92 -13.42
C LYS A 91 -3.14 -13.34 -13.59
N VAL A 92 -3.77 -12.82 -12.54
CA VAL A 92 -5.12 -12.26 -12.62
C VAL A 92 -5.15 -11.04 -13.56
N ASP A 93 -6.04 -11.08 -14.55
CA ASP A 93 -6.23 -10.01 -15.52
C ASP A 93 -6.72 -8.72 -14.85
N ASN A 94 -6.17 -7.59 -15.29
CA ASN A 94 -6.43 -6.24 -14.76
C ASN A 94 -6.07 -6.05 -13.27
N LEU A 95 -5.35 -6.97 -12.64
CA LEU A 95 -4.73 -6.72 -11.34
C LEU A 95 -3.44 -5.91 -11.52
N ASP A 96 -3.38 -4.70 -10.97
CA ASP A 96 -2.26 -3.76 -11.19
C ASP A 96 -1.03 -4.08 -10.32
N GLY A 97 -1.24 -4.71 -9.17
CA GLY A 97 -0.17 -4.92 -8.23
C GLY A 97 -0.53 -5.70 -6.97
N VAL A 98 0.42 -5.69 -6.05
CA VAL A 98 0.26 -6.26 -4.71
C VAL A 98 0.67 -5.25 -3.65
N LEU A 99 0.02 -5.30 -2.50
CA LEU A 99 0.37 -4.53 -1.32
C LEU A 99 0.79 -5.48 -0.19
N ILE A 100 1.80 -5.12 0.58
CA ILE A 100 2.26 -5.89 1.73
C ILE A 100 2.02 -5.09 3.01
N GLY A 101 1.33 -5.70 3.98
CA GLY A 101 1.33 -5.30 5.38
C GLY A 101 2.41 -6.09 6.14
N PRO A 102 3.54 -5.47 6.52
CA PRO A 102 4.65 -6.22 7.14
C PRO A 102 4.28 -6.89 8.47
N SER A 103 3.42 -6.27 9.28
CA SER A 103 2.99 -6.83 10.57
C SER A 103 2.13 -8.09 10.41
N ASP A 104 1.14 -8.08 9.51
CA ASP A 104 0.33 -9.25 9.22
C ASP A 104 1.17 -10.37 8.57
N LEU A 105 2.08 -9.99 7.68
CA LEU A 105 3.04 -10.92 7.10
C LEU A 105 3.96 -11.54 8.16
N ALA A 106 4.43 -10.76 9.12
CA ALA A 106 5.24 -11.25 10.24
C ALA A 106 4.45 -12.28 11.07
N MET A 107 3.21 -11.95 11.47
CA MET A 107 2.33 -12.88 12.18
C MET A 107 2.11 -14.16 11.39
N ALA A 108 1.83 -14.02 10.09
CA ALA A 108 1.67 -15.17 9.20
C ALA A 108 2.94 -16.01 9.14
N LEU A 109 4.14 -15.44 9.24
CA LEU A 109 5.40 -16.19 9.23
C LEU A 109 5.83 -16.71 10.61
N GLY A 110 5.01 -16.49 11.66
CA GLY A 110 5.34 -16.90 13.04
C GLY A 110 6.36 -15.99 13.70
N VAL A 111 6.51 -14.76 13.21
CA VAL A 111 7.32 -13.70 13.79
C VAL A 111 6.40 -12.74 14.56
N ASP A 112 6.88 -12.25 15.68
CA ASP A 112 6.17 -11.23 16.46
C ASP A 112 6.01 -9.93 15.61
N PRO A 113 4.77 -9.44 15.38
CA PRO A 113 4.51 -8.26 14.55
C PRO A 113 5.02 -6.94 15.14
N GLU A 114 5.25 -6.89 16.45
CA GLU A 114 5.80 -5.72 17.15
C GLU A 114 7.32 -5.80 17.30
N ALA A 115 7.92 -6.93 16.93
CA ALA A 115 9.36 -7.09 16.93
C ALA A 115 10.02 -6.31 15.78
N ASN A 116 11.35 -6.43 15.71
CA ASN A 116 12.18 -5.73 14.74
C ASN A 116 11.59 -5.81 13.30
N PRO A 117 11.23 -4.66 12.67
CA PRO A 117 10.70 -4.61 11.31
C PRO A 117 11.71 -5.09 10.24
N GLU A 118 12.98 -5.25 10.63
CA GLU A 118 14.06 -5.79 9.81
C GLU A 118 14.32 -7.29 10.07
N ASN A 119 13.32 -8.04 10.55
CA ASN A 119 13.46 -9.48 10.72
C ASN A 119 13.80 -10.14 9.36
N PRO A 120 14.91 -10.92 9.26
CA PRO A 120 15.35 -11.51 8.01
C PRO A 120 14.31 -12.40 7.33
N ILE A 121 13.48 -13.12 8.10
CA ILE A 121 12.42 -13.99 7.57
C ILE A 121 11.38 -13.18 6.80
N VAL A 122 11.01 -12.01 7.35
CA VAL A 122 10.02 -11.12 6.76
C VAL A 122 10.63 -10.39 5.56
N LEU A 123 11.86 -9.88 5.68
CA LEU A 123 12.57 -9.21 4.59
C LEU A 123 12.79 -10.14 3.39
N ASP A 124 13.16 -11.41 3.62
CA ASP A 124 13.31 -12.41 2.56
C ASP A 124 11.98 -12.71 1.85
N ALA A 125 10.88 -12.76 2.60
CA ALA A 125 9.54 -12.93 2.03
C ALA A 125 9.15 -11.71 1.18
N MET A 126 9.38 -10.50 1.68
CA MET A 126 9.11 -9.25 0.96
C MET A 126 9.95 -9.14 -0.31
N ALA A 127 11.25 -9.46 -0.25
CA ALA A 127 12.13 -9.47 -1.41
C ALA A 127 11.64 -10.44 -2.51
N LYS A 128 11.16 -11.63 -2.11
CA LYS A 128 10.54 -12.59 -3.04
C LYS A 128 9.28 -12.02 -3.70
N VAL A 129 8.44 -11.34 -2.92
CA VAL A 129 7.21 -10.72 -3.43
C VAL A 129 7.55 -9.61 -4.43
N VAL A 130 8.48 -8.71 -4.10
CA VAL A 130 8.95 -7.64 -4.99
C VAL A 130 9.49 -8.23 -6.29
N HIS A 131 10.38 -9.23 -6.20
CA HIS A 131 10.97 -9.87 -7.37
C HIS A 131 9.91 -10.46 -8.31
N LYS A 132 9.00 -11.28 -7.79
CA LYS A 132 7.96 -11.95 -8.58
C LYS A 132 6.95 -10.96 -9.17
N THR A 133 6.53 -9.97 -8.38
CA THR A 133 5.57 -8.94 -8.82
C THR A 133 6.13 -8.14 -9.99
N ARG A 134 7.40 -7.72 -9.89
CA ARG A 134 8.08 -6.99 -10.97
C ARG A 134 8.29 -7.86 -12.20
N ALA A 135 8.65 -9.14 -12.02
CA ALA A 135 8.78 -10.09 -13.12
C ALA A 135 7.45 -10.29 -13.88
N ALA A 136 6.32 -10.16 -13.19
CA ALA A 136 4.99 -10.17 -13.80
C ALA A 136 4.57 -8.83 -14.44
N GLY A 137 5.43 -7.80 -14.43
CA GLY A 137 5.14 -6.47 -14.95
C GLY A 137 4.16 -5.65 -14.09
N LYS A 138 3.99 -6.03 -12.82
CA LYS A 138 3.06 -5.42 -11.87
C LYS A 138 3.78 -4.57 -10.83
N ARG A 139 3.03 -3.74 -10.10
CA ARG A 139 3.57 -2.82 -9.08
C ARG A 139 3.49 -3.40 -7.67
N CYS A 140 4.46 -3.07 -6.83
CA CYS A 140 4.50 -3.52 -5.44
C CYS A 140 4.38 -2.33 -4.48
N ALA A 141 3.47 -2.45 -3.51
CA ALA A 141 3.24 -1.47 -2.46
C ALA A 141 3.55 -2.04 -1.07
N VAL A 142 3.92 -1.18 -0.13
CA VAL A 142 4.14 -1.57 1.26
C VAL A 142 3.72 -0.48 2.23
N TYR A 143 3.12 -0.90 3.35
CA TYR A 143 2.91 -0.04 4.50
C TYR A 143 4.11 -0.07 5.43
N CYS A 144 4.62 1.11 5.79
CA CYS A 144 5.74 1.30 6.69
C CYS A 144 5.26 2.06 7.93
N GLY A 145 5.91 1.85 9.07
CA GLY A 145 5.61 2.59 10.30
C GLY A 145 6.28 3.96 10.40
N ASN A 146 7.34 4.20 9.61
CA ASN A 146 8.06 5.46 9.56
C ASN A 146 8.82 5.62 8.23
N GLY A 147 9.28 6.85 7.95
CA GLY A 147 10.01 7.19 6.72
C GLY A 147 11.42 6.58 6.63
N GLY A 148 12.07 6.28 7.75
CA GLY A 148 13.38 5.62 7.77
C GLY A 148 13.31 4.20 7.20
N TYR A 149 12.41 3.39 7.74
CA TYR A 149 12.11 2.07 7.20
C TYR A 149 11.57 2.14 5.76
N GLY A 150 10.74 3.15 5.47
CA GLY A 150 10.24 3.39 4.12
C GLY A 150 11.35 3.56 3.07
N ARG A 151 12.47 4.20 3.43
CA ARG A 151 13.64 4.32 2.53
C ARG A 151 14.23 2.95 2.19
N ASN A 152 14.41 2.08 3.18
CA ASN A 152 14.91 0.73 2.97
C ASN A 152 13.99 -0.06 2.02
N MET A 153 12.68 0.17 2.09
CA MET A 153 11.71 -0.46 1.18
C MET A 153 11.79 0.08 -0.25
N VAL A 154 12.01 1.38 -0.43
CA VAL A 154 12.31 1.94 -1.76
C VAL A 154 13.55 1.27 -2.36
N ASP A 155 14.61 1.15 -1.56
CA ASP A 155 15.87 0.51 -1.99
C ASP A 155 15.69 -0.99 -2.32
N MET A 156 14.78 -1.68 -1.62
CA MET A 156 14.39 -3.07 -1.93
C MET A 156 13.63 -3.20 -3.27
N GLY A 157 13.01 -2.11 -3.75
CA GLY A 157 12.36 -2.06 -5.06
C GLY A 157 10.83 -1.96 -5.05
N PHE A 158 10.23 -1.56 -3.91
CA PHE A 158 8.81 -1.20 -3.86
C PHE A 158 8.53 0.08 -4.67
N ASP A 159 7.42 0.09 -5.41
CA ASP A 159 6.99 1.24 -6.23
C ASP A 159 6.18 2.26 -5.41
N PHE A 160 5.40 1.78 -4.44
CA PHE A 160 4.57 2.61 -3.56
C PHE A 160 4.90 2.31 -2.09
N VAL A 161 5.22 3.36 -1.33
CA VAL A 161 5.60 3.24 0.07
C VAL A 161 4.74 4.20 0.88
N ALA A 162 3.88 3.65 1.74
CA ALA A 162 3.16 4.45 2.73
C ALA A 162 4.06 4.60 3.97
N PRO A 163 4.55 5.80 4.31
CA PRO A 163 5.56 5.98 5.36
C PRO A 163 5.01 5.93 6.80
N GLY A 164 3.71 5.69 6.97
CA GLY A 164 3.04 5.66 8.27
C GLY A 164 1.55 5.97 8.14
N ALA A 165 0.85 5.88 9.27
CA ALA A 165 -0.50 6.39 9.44
C ALA A 165 -0.46 7.80 10.05
N ASP A 166 -1.44 8.62 9.70
CA ASP A 166 -1.63 9.98 10.23
C ASP A 166 -1.61 10.03 11.76
N ILE A 167 -2.35 9.12 12.41
CA ILE A 167 -2.42 9.04 13.87
C ILE A 167 -1.07 8.70 14.50
N GLY A 168 -0.25 7.88 13.84
CA GLY A 168 1.08 7.52 14.30
C GLY A 168 1.99 8.73 14.36
N HIS A 169 2.05 9.49 13.27
CA HIS A 169 2.85 10.72 13.18
C HIS A 169 2.34 11.83 14.10
N LEU A 170 1.02 11.97 14.25
CA LEU A 170 0.45 12.94 15.19
C LEU A 170 0.83 12.61 16.63
N LEU A 171 0.72 11.35 17.04
CA LEU A 171 1.10 10.91 18.39
C LEU A 171 2.61 11.05 18.64
N GLU A 172 3.45 10.71 17.66
CA GLU A 172 4.90 10.89 17.73
C GLU A 172 5.26 12.36 17.98
N THR A 173 4.74 13.26 17.13
CA THR A 173 4.99 14.71 17.25
C THR A 173 4.46 15.26 18.58
N LEU A 174 3.27 14.86 19.01
CA LEU A 174 2.69 15.33 20.28
C LEU A 174 3.52 14.87 21.49
N ARG A 175 4.06 13.65 21.47
CA ARG A 175 4.96 13.15 22.51
C ARG A 175 6.24 13.97 22.57
N GLU A 176 6.87 14.25 21.43
CA GLU A 176 8.05 15.11 21.37
C GLU A 176 7.79 16.50 21.98
N GLN A 177 6.68 17.14 21.62
CA GLN A 177 6.30 18.44 22.18
C GLN A 177 6.04 18.38 23.70
N LEU A 178 5.45 17.30 24.20
CA LEU A 178 5.23 17.10 25.63
C LEU A 178 6.55 16.84 26.37
N ASP A 179 7.47 16.08 25.78
CA ASP A 179 8.79 15.80 26.35
C ASP A 179 9.63 17.09 26.44
N ASP A 180 9.54 17.97 25.45
CA ASP A 180 10.17 19.31 25.49
C ASP A 180 9.60 20.20 26.62
N LEU A 181 8.28 20.15 26.84
CA LEU A 181 7.63 20.91 27.90
C LEU A 181 7.92 20.37 29.31
N THR A 182 8.06 19.05 29.42
CA THR A 182 8.23 18.34 30.70
C THR A 182 9.68 18.08 31.07
N HIS A 183 10.64 18.35 30.18
CA HIS A 183 12.07 18.25 30.45
C HIS A 183 12.46 19.00 31.74
N GLY A 184 12.79 18.23 32.80
CA GLY A 184 13.15 18.75 34.12
C GLY A 184 11.98 19.19 35.02
N ARG A 185 10.71 19.01 34.60
CA ARG A 185 9.51 19.38 35.39
C ARG A 185 8.60 18.19 35.64
N GLN A 186 8.74 17.56 36.81
CA GLN A 186 7.95 16.39 37.26
C GLN A 186 6.47 16.69 37.59
N ASN A 187 6.07 17.98 37.61
CA ASN A 187 4.76 18.40 38.14
C ASN A 187 3.85 19.06 37.09
N LEU A 188 4.31 19.21 35.85
CA LEU A 188 3.45 19.75 34.79
C LEU A 188 2.42 18.65 34.45
N TYR A 189 1.12 18.94 34.59
CA TYR A 189 -0.01 18.04 34.33
C TYR A 189 -0.26 16.87 35.32
N ARG A 190 0.43 16.79 36.45
CA ARG A 190 -0.03 15.95 37.58
C ARG A 190 -1.09 16.72 38.38
N LEU A 191 -2.33 16.21 38.40
CA LEU A 191 -3.40 16.66 39.31
C LEU A 191 -3.19 16.09 40.71
#